data_AF-A0A7S1E834-F1
#
_entry.id   AF-A0A7S1E834-F1
#
_cell.length_a   1.000
_cell.length_b   1.000
_cell.length_c   1.000
_cell.angle_alpha   90.00
_cell.angle_beta   90.00
_cell.angle_gamma   90.00
#
_symmetry.space_group_name_H-M   'P 1'
#
loop_
_entity.id
_entity.type
_entity.pdbx_description
1 polymer ?
#
loop_
_entity_poly.entity_id
_entity_poly.type
_entity_poly.pdbx_seq_one_letter_code
_entity_poly.pdbx_strand_id
1 'polypeptide(L)'
;AIRTAATSVMVAKRLARPDSRVMALIGNGAQSEFQALAFHHLLGVRELRLFDIDPAATAKLVRHLSGMPGLTLTVCASTAEAVRGADIVTTVTADKTNATILTPDMIAPGMHINGVGGDCPGKTELHRGVLEMARVIVEYEPQSRIEGDVQQMPADFPVTEFWRVL
;
A
#
# COMPACT_ATOMS: atom_id res chain seq x y z
N ALA A 1 8.58 2.91 -11.79
CA ALA A 1 8.65 3.17 -10.34
C ALA A 1 8.22 4.59 -9.99
N ILE A 2 8.87 5.64 -10.53
CA ILE A 2 8.52 7.05 -10.22
C ILE A 2 7.04 7.36 -10.43
N ARG A 3 6.47 7.06 -11.63
CA ARG A 3 5.05 7.33 -11.91
C ARG A 3 4.10 6.62 -10.95
N THR A 4 4.42 5.39 -10.57
CA THR A 4 3.62 4.60 -9.63
C THR A 4 3.61 5.24 -8.24
N ALA A 5 4.77 5.63 -7.72
CA ALA A 5 4.88 6.32 -6.44
C ALA A 5 4.21 7.71 -6.46
N ALA A 6 4.33 8.43 -7.58
CA ALA A 6 3.66 9.72 -7.78
C ALA A 6 2.13 9.57 -7.74
N THR A 7 1.57 8.55 -8.40
CA THR A 7 0.13 8.26 -8.34
C THR A 7 -0.28 7.90 -6.90
N SER A 8 0.41 6.95 -6.26
CA SER A 8 0.10 6.53 -4.89
C SER A 8 0.05 7.71 -3.91
N VAL A 9 1.05 8.60 -3.95
CA VAL A 9 1.08 9.75 -3.04
C VAL A 9 0.09 10.84 -3.42
N MET A 10 -0.21 11.02 -4.72
CA MET A 10 -1.27 11.94 -5.18
C MET A 10 -2.63 11.52 -4.64
N VAL A 11 -2.92 10.21 -4.71
CA VAL A 11 -4.15 9.62 -4.17
C VAL A 11 -4.18 9.75 -2.65
N ALA A 12 -3.10 9.37 -1.97
CA ALA A 12 -3.01 9.47 -0.51
C ALA A 12 -3.16 10.91 0.00
N LYS A 13 -2.66 11.93 -0.71
CA LYS A 13 -2.86 13.35 -0.34
C LYS A 13 -4.32 13.77 -0.27
N ARG A 14 -5.21 13.11 -1.00
CA ARG A 14 -6.65 13.41 -0.99
C ARG A 14 -7.44 12.56 -0.01
N LEU A 15 -6.96 11.35 0.29
CA LEU A 15 -7.77 10.32 0.94
C LEU A 15 -7.22 9.83 2.28
N ALA A 16 -5.91 9.92 2.50
CA ALA A 16 -5.32 9.62 3.79
C ALA A 16 -5.62 10.75 4.78
N ARG A 17 -5.59 10.44 6.08
CA ARG A 17 -5.76 11.46 7.11
C ARG A 17 -4.61 12.49 7.03
N PRO A 18 -4.87 13.79 7.27
CA PRO A 18 -3.84 14.82 7.18
C PRO A 18 -2.74 14.69 8.24
N ASP A 19 -3.02 13.99 9.33
CA ASP A 19 -2.10 13.71 10.43
C ASP A 19 -1.36 12.38 10.29
N SER A 20 -1.51 11.65 9.17
CA SER A 20 -0.79 10.39 8.94
C SER A 20 0.74 10.58 9.00
N ARG A 21 1.42 9.81 9.85
CA ARG A 21 2.90 9.84 10.03
C ARG A 21 3.56 8.48 9.92
N VAL A 22 2.82 7.39 10.16
CA VAL A 22 3.37 6.03 10.16
C VAL A 22 2.87 5.28 8.94
N MET A 23 3.78 4.74 8.14
CA MET A 23 3.44 3.89 7.00
C MET A 23 4.05 2.50 7.13
N ALA A 24 3.23 1.47 6.99
CA ALA A 24 3.70 0.11 6.75
C ALA A 24 3.97 -0.09 5.25
N LEU A 25 5.12 -0.67 4.91
CA LEU A 25 5.55 -0.93 3.54
C LEU A 25 5.86 -2.42 3.39
N ILE A 26 4.92 -3.12 2.76
CA ILE A 26 4.91 -4.58 2.60
C ILE A 26 5.35 -4.93 1.18
N GLY A 27 6.44 -5.69 1.06
CA GLY A 27 7.19 -5.84 -0.18
C GLY A 27 8.25 -4.74 -0.28
N ASN A 28 9.51 -5.12 -0.23
CA ASN A 28 10.67 -4.22 -0.19
C ASN A 28 11.56 -4.37 -1.44
N GLY A 29 10.95 -4.82 -2.54
CA GLY A 29 11.54 -4.93 -3.87
C GLY A 29 11.67 -3.58 -4.60
N ALA A 30 11.56 -3.60 -5.93
CA ALA A 30 11.94 -2.48 -6.81
C ALA A 30 11.07 -1.20 -6.69
N GLN A 31 9.85 -1.29 -6.15
CA GLN A 31 8.97 -0.12 -5.97
C GLN A 31 9.21 0.58 -4.62
N SER A 32 9.81 -0.11 -3.66
CA SER A 32 9.74 0.26 -2.25
C SER A 32 10.46 1.57 -1.93
N GLU A 33 11.66 1.80 -2.47
CA GLU A 33 12.39 3.06 -2.31
C GLU A 33 11.57 4.26 -2.82
N PHE A 34 10.92 4.10 -3.97
CA PHE A 34 10.16 5.17 -4.60
C PHE A 34 8.89 5.51 -3.81
N GLN A 35 8.17 4.49 -3.33
CA GLN A 35 7.02 4.67 -2.45
C GLN A 35 7.45 5.35 -1.13
N ALA A 36 8.48 4.83 -0.47
CA ALA A 36 9.03 5.40 0.76
C ALA A 36 9.37 6.90 0.61
N LEU A 37 10.14 7.26 -0.42
CA LEU A 37 10.57 8.64 -0.65
C LEU A 37 9.38 9.56 -1.01
N ALA A 38 8.45 9.10 -1.85
CA ALA A 38 7.29 9.90 -2.23
C ALA A 38 6.43 10.23 -0.99
N PHE A 39 6.11 9.23 -0.17
CA PHE A 39 5.29 9.43 1.03
C PHE A 39 6.03 10.27 2.09
N HIS A 40 7.33 10.04 2.30
CA HIS A 40 8.12 10.84 3.23
C HIS A 40 8.16 12.32 2.83
N HIS A 41 8.54 12.63 1.59
CA HIS A 41 8.75 14.01 1.15
C HIS A 41 7.47 14.76 0.82
N LEU A 42 6.44 14.08 0.33
CA LEU A 42 5.24 14.73 -0.20
C LEU A 42 4.03 14.61 0.73
N LEU A 43 3.95 13.60 1.59
CA LEU A 43 2.84 13.39 2.52
C LEU A 43 3.24 13.56 4.00
N GLY A 44 4.54 13.63 4.30
CA GLY A 44 5.04 13.88 5.65
C GLY A 44 5.13 12.63 6.53
N VAL A 45 5.22 11.43 5.93
CA VAL A 45 5.51 10.19 6.66
C VAL A 45 6.87 10.30 7.35
N ARG A 46 6.93 9.90 8.63
CA ARG A 46 8.11 9.99 9.49
C ARG A 46 8.61 8.63 9.97
N GLU A 47 7.78 7.60 9.90
CA GLU A 47 8.14 6.23 10.27
C GLU A 47 7.72 5.27 9.16
N LEU A 48 8.66 4.41 8.74
CA LEU A 48 8.41 3.29 7.84
C LEU A 48 8.58 1.97 8.59
N ARG A 49 7.54 1.14 8.56
CA ARG A 49 7.56 -0.23 9.10
C ARG A 49 7.65 -1.20 7.94
N LEU A 50 8.79 -1.87 7.86
CA LEU A 50 9.24 -2.59 6.68
C LEU A 50 9.07 -4.10 6.90
N PHE A 51 8.44 -4.76 5.94
CA PHE A 51 8.36 -6.21 5.93
C PHE A 51 8.45 -6.75 4.49
N ASP A 52 9.25 -7.79 4.32
CA ASP A 52 9.34 -8.62 3.13
C ASP A 52 9.64 -10.06 3.57
N ILE A 53 9.17 -11.03 2.79
CA ILE A 53 9.50 -12.45 3.00
C ILE A 53 10.97 -12.73 2.66
N ASP A 54 11.57 -11.95 1.77
CA ASP A 54 13.00 -11.92 1.50
C ASP A 54 13.68 -10.87 2.40
N PRO A 55 14.38 -11.28 3.48
CA PRO A 55 15.05 -10.34 4.38
C PRO A 55 16.15 -9.53 3.68
N ALA A 56 16.71 -10.01 2.55
CA ALA A 56 17.71 -9.25 1.79
C ALA A 56 17.10 -8.02 1.11
N ALA A 57 15.83 -8.10 0.67
CA ALA A 57 15.09 -6.97 0.11
C ALA A 57 14.92 -5.85 1.13
N THR A 58 14.49 -6.20 2.35
CA THR A 58 14.37 -5.25 3.47
C THR A 58 15.73 -4.65 3.84
N ALA A 59 16.78 -5.48 3.94
CA ALA A 59 18.14 -4.99 4.23
C ALA A 59 18.66 -4.01 3.16
N LYS A 60 18.36 -4.27 1.88
CA LYS A 60 18.67 -3.35 0.77
C LYS A 60 17.93 -2.02 0.95
N LEU A 61 16.63 -2.05 1.20
CA LEU A 61 15.83 -0.85 1.41
C LEU A 61 16.33 -0.02 2.61
N VAL A 62 16.60 -0.67 3.73
CA VAL A 62 17.18 -0.03 4.92
C VAL A 62 18.50 0.65 4.58
N ARG A 63 19.40 -0.03 3.86
CA ARG A 63 20.68 0.56 3.44
C ARG A 63 20.51 1.78 2.52
N HIS A 64 19.51 1.77 1.64
CA HIS A 64 19.27 2.89 0.72
C HIS A 64 18.64 4.12 1.40
N LEU A 65 17.88 3.90 2.47
CA LEU A 65 17.18 4.97 3.19
C LEU A 65 17.84 5.35 4.53
N SER A 66 18.88 4.62 4.95
CA SER A 66 19.58 4.90 6.21
C SER A 66 20.19 6.29 6.19
N GLY A 67 20.01 7.02 7.29
CA GLY A 67 20.48 8.40 7.41
C GLY A 67 19.58 9.45 6.76
N MET A 68 18.43 9.07 6.18
CA MET A 68 17.43 10.03 5.70
C MET A 68 16.93 10.91 6.87
N PRO A 69 17.13 12.24 6.83
CA PRO A 69 16.77 13.10 7.95
C PRO A 69 15.26 13.08 8.25
N GLY A 70 14.91 12.78 9.50
CA GLY A 70 13.51 12.76 9.94
C GLY A 70 12.68 11.59 9.40
N LEU A 71 13.33 10.49 9.05
CA LEU A 71 12.71 9.22 8.69
C LEU A 71 13.25 8.09 9.58
N THR A 72 12.37 7.50 10.39
CA THR A 72 12.65 6.30 11.17
C THR A 72 12.30 5.06 10.36
N LEU A 73 13.17 4.06 10.38
CA LEU A 73 12.97 2.76 9.73
C LEU A 73 12.89 1.68 10.80
N THR A 74 11.80 0.91 10.81
CA THR A 74 11.59 -0.23 11.71
C THR A 74 11.41 -1.49 10.86
N VAL A 75 12.26 -2.50 11.05
CA VAL A 75 12.10 -3.80 10.42
C VAL A 75 11.20 -4.67 11.29
N CYS A 76 10.12 -5.19 10.70
CA CYS A 76 9.14 -6.03 11.39
C CYS A 76 9.30 -7.50 10.99
N ALA A 77 8.81 -8.42 11.81
CA ALA A 77 8.87 -9.86 11.58
C ALA A 77 7.66 -10.42 10.82
N SER A 78 6.60 -9.62 10.63
CA SER A 78 5.41 -10.02 9.87
C SER A 78 4.62 -8.81 9.34
N THR A 79 3.73 -9.06 8.37
CA THR A 79 2.77 -8.05 7.91
C THR A 79 1.90 -7.52 9.06
N ALA A 80 1.36 -8.42 9.90
CA ALA A 80 0.51 -8.07 11.02
C ALA A 80 1.22 -7.20 12.09
N GLU A 81 2.54 -7.36 12.24
CA GLU A 81 3.35 -6.47 13.07
C GLU A 81 3.53 -5.10 12.42
N ALA A 82 3.91 -5.07 11.13
CA ALA A 82 4.18 -3.83 10.41
C ALA A 82 2.96 -2.90 10.35
N VAL A 83 1.77 -3.44 10.09
CA VAL A 83 0.53 -2.66 9.91
C VAL A 83 -0.10 -2.19 11.21
N ARG A 84 0.31 -2.73 12.37
CA ARG A 84 -0.34 -2.49 13.66
C ARG A 84 -0.23 -1.03 14.10
N GLY A 85 -1.31 -0.27 13.95
CA GLY A 85 -1.30 1.16 14.26
C GLY A 85 -0.58 2.02 13.21
N ALA A 86 -0.36 1.49 12.00
CA ALA A 86 0.05 2.30 10.86
C ALA A 86 -1.14 3.15 10.37
N ASP A 87 -0.87 4.39 9.95
CA ASP A 87 -1.88 5.25 9.34
C ASP A 87 -2.10 4.89 7.87
N ILE A 88 -1.03 4.44 7.22
CA ILE A 88 -0.98 4.10 5.81
C ILE A 88 -0.37 2.71 5.67
N VAL A 89 -0.91 1.90 4.78
CA VAL A 89 -0.30 0.62 4.36
C VAL A 89 -0.10 0.64 2.86
N THR A 90 1.13 0.45 2.40
CA THR A 90 1.44 0.23 0.98
C THR A 90 1.85 -1.22 0.79
N THR A 91 1.14 -1.94 -0.08
CA THR A 91 1.51 -3.29 -0.52
C THR A 91 2.05 -3.23 -1.95
N VAL A 92 3.27 -3.72 -2.13
CA VAL A 92 4.00 -3.77 -3.42
C VAL A 92 4.75 -5.10 -3.53
N THR A 93 4.09 -6.19 -3.13
CA THR A 93 4.61 -7.55 -3.26
C THR A 93 4.49 -8.03 -4.70
N ALA A 94 5.24 -9.08 -5.04
CA ALA A 94 5.26 -9.66 -6.38
C ALA A 94 5.06 -11.17 -6.31
N ASP A 95 3.84 -11.59 -6.04
CA ASP A 95 3.41 -12.98 -6.17
C ASP A 95 2.33 -13.09 -7.25
N LYS A 96 2.43 -14.07 -8.15
CA LYS A 96 1.44 -14.30 -9.22
C LYS A 96 0.36 -15.28 -8.73
N THR A 97 -0.23 -14.96 -7.59
CA THR A 97 -1.30 -15.73 -6.96
C THR A 97 -2.35 -14.81 -6.34
N ASN A 98 -3.50 -15.38 -5.96
CA ASN A 98 -4.50 -14.68 -5.17
C ASN A 98 -4.08 -14.62 -3.70
N ALA A 99 -3.12 -13.76 -3.37
CA ALA A 99 -2.56 -13.65 -2.03
C ALA A 99 -3.48 -12.80 -1.12
N THR A 100 -3.39 -13.06 0.19
CA THR A 100 -4.14 -12.35 1.23
C THR A 100 -3.16 -11.69 2.20
N ILE A 101 -2.31 -10.82 1.65
CA ILE A 101 -1.26 -10.09 2.39
C ILE A 101 -1.88 -9.24 3.50
N LEU A 102 -3.00 -8.57 3.22
CA LEU A 102 -3.82 -7.91 4.23
C LEU A 102 -5.14 -8.64 4.43
N THR A 103 -5.46 -8.93 5.69
CA THR A 103 -6.72 -9.55 6.13
C THR A 103 -7.55 -8.58 6.97
N PRO A 104 -8.86 -8.80 7.11
CA PRO A 104 -9.77 -7.87 7.81
C PRO A 104 -9.36 -7.53 9.26
N ASP A 105 -8.79 -8.49 9.98
CA ASP A 105 -8.31 -8.34 11.37
C ASP A 105 -7.11 -7.38 11.50
N MET A 106 -6.43 -7.07 10.40
CA MET A 106 -5.32 -6.14 10.37
C MET A 106 -5.77 -4.68 10.18
N ILE A 107 -7.03 -4.45 9.81
CA ILE A 107 -7.53 -3.12 9.42
C ILE A 107 -8.01 -2.34 10.64
N ALA A 108 -7.49 -1.12 10.79
CA ALA A 108 -7.90 -0.19 11.84
C ALA A 108 -8.68 1.01 11.27
N PRO A 109 -9.61 1.61 12.04
CA PRO A 109 -10.33 2.81 11.61
C PRO A 109 -9.41 3.96 11.18
N GLY A 110 -9.71 4.55 10.02
CA GLY A 110 -8.97 5.68 9.46
C GLY A 110 -7.68 5.31 8.73
N MET A 111 -7.37 4.02 8.59
CA MET A 111 -6.23 3.54 7.80
C MET A 111 -6.45 3.78 6.30
N HIS A 112 -5.43 4.27 5.60
CA HIS A 112 -5.41 4.37 4.14
C HIS A 112 -4.57 3.22 3.55
N ILE A 113 -5.11 2.50 2.58
CA ILE A 113 -4.43 1.36 1.95
C ILE A 113 -4.12 1.72 0.49
N ASN A 114 -2.86 1.57 0.11
CA ASN A 114 -2.35 1.68 -1.24
C ASN A 114 -1.99 0.28 -1.74
N GLY A 115 -2.97 -0.41 -2.32
CA GLY A 115 -2.81 -1.73 -2.94
C GLY A 115 -2.26 -1.59 -4.36
N VAL A 116 -0.97 -1.86 -4.54
CA VAL A 116 -0.25 -1.61 -5.80
C VAL A 116 0.27 -2.89 -6.44
N GLY A 117 0.57 -3.91 -5.65
CA GLY A 117 1.13 -5.17 -6.15
C GLY A 117 0.10 -6.00 -6.89
N GLY A 118 -1.19 -6.00 -6.52
CA GLY A 118 -2.26 -6.68 -7.26
C GLY A 118 -2.58 -5.98 -8.58
N ASP A 119 -2.07 -6.48 -9.71
CA ASP A 119 -2.06 -5.74 -10.99
C ASP A 119 -2.40 -6.58 -12.23
N CYS A 120 -2.88 -7.82 -12.07
CA CYS A 120 -3.33 -8.64 -13.19
C CYS A 120 -4.39 -9.67 -12.75
N PRO A 121 -5.10 -10.30 -13.70
CA PRO A 121 -6.07 -11.34 -13.37
C PRO A 121 -5.41 -12.49 -12.60
N GLY A 122 -6.02 -12.90 -11.48
CA GLY A 122 -5.52 -13.93 -10.59
C GLY A 122 -4.34 -13.50 -9.70
N LYS A 123 -4.04 -12.19 -9.62
CA LYS A 123 -3.00 -11.61 -8.78
C LYS A 123 -3.58 -10.53 -7.88
N THR A 124 -3.72 -10.84 -6.60
CA THR A 124 -4.30 -9.96 -5.57
C THR A 124 -3.42 -9.94 -4.32
N GLU A 125 -3.54 -8.88 -3.52
CA GLU A 125 -2.83 -8.75 -2.23
C GLU A 125 -3.80 -8.59 -1.05
N LEU A 126 -5.03 -8.16 -1.30
CA LEU A 126 -6.01 -7.84 -0.27
C LEU A 126 -7.05 -8.95 -0.18
N HIS A 127 -7.36 -9.42 1.03
CA HIS A 127 -8.53 -10.27 1.22
C HIS A 127 -9.81 -9.47 0.91
N ARG A 128 -10.82 -10.08 0.24
CA ARG A 128 -12.10 -9.43 -0.12
C ARG A 128 -12.76 -8.64 1.02
N GLY A 129 -12.69 -9.16 2.25
CA GLY A 129 -13.26 -8.50 3.44
C GLY A 129 -12.61 -7.15 3.76
N VAL A 130 -11.36 -6.90 3.34
CA VAL A 130 -10.71 -5.59 3.44
C VAL A 130 -11.41 -4.58 2.55
N LEU A 131 -11.79 -4.98 1.33
CA LEU A 131 -12.52 -4.13 0.39
C LEU A 131 -13.93 -3.82 0.90
N GLU A 132 -14.61 -4.82 1.47
CA GLU A 132 -15.95 -4.67 2.05
C GLU A 132 -15.99 -3.67 3.22
N MET A 133 -14.87 -3.47 3.91
CA MET A 133 -14.74 -2.53 5.03
C MET A 133 -14.32 -1.12 4.60
N ALA A 134 -13.99 -0.90 3.33
CA ALA A 134 -13.34 0.32 2.87
C ALA A 134 -14.13 1.02 1.77
N ARG A 135 -13.91 2.33 1.65
CA ARG A 135 -14.27 3.07 0.43
C ARG A 135 -13.19 2.80 -0.62
N VAL A 136 -13.53 2.06 -1.68
CA VAL A 136 -12.57 1.66 -2.72
C VAL A 136 -12.46 2.71 -3.82
N ILE A 137 -11.23 3.15 -4.08
CA ILE A 137 -10.89 4.13 -5.12
C ILE A 137 -10.04 3.44 -6.19
N VAL A 138 -10.37 3.66 -7.46
CA VAL A 138 -9.71 3.03 -8.62
C VAL A 138 -9.23 4.08 -9.63
N GLU A 139 -8.30 3.70 -10.51
CA GLU A 139 -7.84 4.57 -11.60
C GLU A 139 -8.87 4.62 -12.73
N TYR A 140 -8.96 3.53 -13.51
CA TYR A 140 -9.91 3.34 -14.60
C TYR A 140 -10.72 2.09 -14.34
N GLU A 141 -12.01 2.27 -14.00
CA GLU A 141 -12.84 1.17 -13.47
C GLU A 141 -12.88 -0.06 -14.38
N PRO A 142 -13.12 0.04 -15.71
CA PRO A 142 -13.19 -1.15 -16.57
C PRO A 142 -11.95 -2.04 -16.52
N GLN A 143 -10.76 -1.44 -16.38
CA GLN A 143 -9.51 -2.20 -16.23
C GLN A 143 -9.33 -2.71 -14.80
N SER A 144 -9.59 -1.87 -13.79
CA SER A 144 -9.43 -2.27 -12.38
C SER A 144 -10.35 -3.43 -11.98
N ARG A 145 -11.54 -3.56 -12.60
CA ARG A 145 -12.46 -4.70 -12.44
C ARG A 145 -11.86 -6.04 -12.87
N ILE A 146 -10.90 -6.02 -13.79
CA ILE A 146 -10.25 -7.22 -14.34
C ILE A 146 -8.93 -7.50 -13.62
N GLU A 147 -8.17 -6.46 -13.29
CA GLU A 147 -6.77 -6.59 -12.88
C GLU A 147 -6.50 -6.26 -11.41
N GLY A 148 -7.29 -5.37 -10.80
CA GLY A 148 -7.04 -4.93 -9.42
C GLY A 148 -7.59 -5.89 -8.37
N ASP A 149 -7.39 -5.57 -7.10
CA ASP A 149 -7.98 -6.35 -6.00
C ASP A 149 -9.51 -6.40 -6.04
N VAL A 150 -10.20 -5.52 -6.76
CA VAL A 150 -11.67 -5.57 -6.91
C VAL A 150 -12.14 -6.71 -7.82
N GLN A 151 -11.25 -7.41 -8.54
CA GLN A 151 -11.60 -8.56 -9.40
C GLN A 151 -12.28 -9.73 -8.65
N GLN A 152 -12.09 -9.80 -7.33
CA GLN A 152 -12.72 -10.79 -6.43
C GLN A 152 -14.10 -10.35 -5.93
N MET A 153 -14.55 -9.14 -6.27
CA MET A 153 -15.84 -8.59 -5.85
C MET A 153 -16.92 -8.79 -6.93
N PRO A 154 -18.21 -8.82 -6.55
CA PRO A 154 -19.31 -8.73 -7.50
C PRO A 154 -19.19 -7.53 -8.44
N ALA A 155 -19.71 -7.65 -9.66
CA ALA A 155 -19.61 -6.59 -10.68
C ALA A 155 -20.28 -5.27 -10.25
N ASP A 156 -21.28 -5.34 -9.38
CA ASP A 156 -22.01 -4.21 -8.80
C ASP A 156 -21.39 -3.67 -7.50
N PHE A 157 -20.30 -4.26 -7.00
CA PHE A 157 -19.59 -3.75 -5.83
C PHE A 157 -19.14 -2.30 -6.06
N PRO A 158 -19.50 -1.34 -5.20
CA PRO A 158 -19.28 0.07 -5.48
C PRO A 158 -17.79 0.45 -5.43
N VAL A 159 -17.32 1.16 -6.46
CA VAL A 159 -16.01 1.82 -6.50
C VAL A 159 -16.16 3.26 -6.93
N THR A 160 -15.16 4.10 -6.65
CA THR A 160 -15.10 5.48 -7.16
C THR A 160 -13.83 5.68 -7.97
N GLU A 161 -13.95 6.15 -9.21
CA GLU A 161 -12.78 6.55 -9.99
C GLU A 161 -12.11 7.79 -9.39
N PHE A 162 -10.78 7.77 -9.27
CA PHE A 162 -10.01 8.79 -8.57
C PHE A 162 -10.18 10.19 -9.17
N TRP A 163 -10.37 10.32 -10.48
CA TRP A 163 -10.54 11.63 -11.11
C TRP A 163 -11.77 12.40 -10.61
N ARG A 164 -12.78 11.70 -10.05
CA ARG A 164 -13.99 12.30 -9.46
C ARG A 164 -13.76 12.87 -8.06
N VAL A 165 -12.62 12.59 -7.45
CA VAL A 165 -12.23 13.07 -6.11
C VAL A 165 -11.04 14.03 -6.13
N LEU A 166 -10.56 14.43 -7.32
CA LEU A 166 -9.42 15.35 -7.50
C LEU A 166 -9.70 16.79 -7.07
#